data_AF-A0A1Y5DFG4-F1
#
_entry.id   AF-A0A1Y5DFG4-F1
#
_cell.length_a   1.000
_cell.length_b   1.000
_cell.length_c   1.000
_cell.angle_alpha   90.00
_cell.angle_beta   90.00
_cell.angle_gamma   90.00
#
_symmetry.space_group_name_H-M   'P 1'
#
loop_
_entity.id
_entity.type
_entity.pdbx_description
1 polymer ?
#
loop_
_entity_poly.entity_id
_entity_poly.type
_entity_poly.pdbx_seq_one_letter_code
_entity_poly.pdbx_strand_id
1 'polypeptide(L)'
;MAAVFEIVELENGDVALKRNDGEGEPLVRIVFSGDAKASFPEQHMEIARAMIEAGVRKVGELSGVHVEDVSAIAELESRILH
;
A
#
# COMPACT_ATOMS: atom_id res chain seq x y z
N MET A 1 8.11 -16.84 -7.41
CA MET A 1 8.28 -15.38 -7.62
C MET A 1 7.50 -14.66 -6.54
N ALA A 2 8.09 -13.68 -5.85
CA ALA A 2 7.35 -12.84 -4.93
C ALA A 2 6.39 -11.95 -5.75
N ALA A 3 5.14 -11.84 -5.34
CA ALA A 3 4.19 -10.94 -5.97
C ALA A 3 4.52 -9.49 -5.56
N VAL A 4 4.66 -8.61 -6.54
CA VAL A 4 4.82 -7.16 -6.31
C VAL A 4 3.44 -6.53 -6.37
N PHE A 5 3.12 -5.70 -5.37
CA PHE A 5 1.86 -4.99 -5.28
C PHE A 5 2.08 -3.48 -5.41
N GLU A 6 1.13 -2.80 -6.01
CA GLU A 6 1.11 -1.36 -6.19
C GLU A 6 -0.18 -0.76 -5.63
N ILE A 7 -0.06 0.47 -5.11
CA ILE A 7 -1.18 1.28 -4.65
C ILE A 7 -1.55 2.23 -5.78
N VAL A 8 -2.77 2.11 -6.30
CA VAL A 8 -3.25 2.94 -7.40
C VAL A 8 -4.49 3.72 -6.99
N GLU A 9 -4.55 4.97 -7.44
CA GLU A 9 -5.79 5.76 -7.39
C GLU A 9 -6.68 5.36 -8.59
N LEU A 10 -7.95 5.14 -8.32
CA LEU A 10 -8.97 4.86 -9.32
C LEU A 10 -9.56 6.17 -9.85
N GLU A 11 -10.20 6.14 -11.01
CA GLU A 11 -10.79 7.32 -11.66
C GLU A 11 -11.83 8.05 -10.78
N ASN A 12 -12.40 7.36 -9.79
CA ASN A 12 -13.36 7.92 -8.86
C ASN A 12 -12.72 8.48 -7.57
N GLY A 13 -11.39 8.49 -7.45
CA GLY A 13 -10.65 8.91 -6.25
C GLY A 13 -10.64 7.89 -5.11
N ASP A 14 -11.05 6.64 -5.36
CA ASP A 14 -10.83 5.54 -4.43
C ASP A 14 -9.43 4.95 -4.63
N VAL A 15 -8.93 4.23 -3.62
CA VAL A 15 -7.59 3.66 -3.66
C VAL A 15 -7.67 2.13 -3.69
N ALA A 16 -6.86 1.50 -4.52
CA ALA A 16 -6.81 0.06 -4.66
C ALA A 16 -5.37 -0.46 -4.52
N LEU A 17 -5.22 -1.59 -3.83
CA LEU A 17 -3.97 -2.36 -3.81
C LEU A 17 -4.09 -3.49 -4.84
N LYS A 18 -3.28 -3.43 -5.90
CA LYS A 18 -3.32 -4.38 -7.02
C LYS A 18 -1.96 -5.06 -7.21
N ARG A 19 -1.97 -6.17 -7.94
CA ARG A 19 -0.73 -6.77 -8.44
C ARG A 19 -0.16 -5.90 -9.56
N ASN A 20 1.16 -5.76 -9.59
CA ASN A 20 1.88 -4.98 -10.59
C ASN A 20 1.85 -5.63 -12.00
N ASP A 21 1.44 -6.89 -12.10
CA ASP A 21 1.18 -7.56 -13.40
C ASP A 21 -0.18 -7.17 -14.00
N GLY A 22 -1.01 -6.41 -13.27
CA GLY A 22 -2.33 -5.96 -13.71
C GLY A 22 -3.37 -7.07 -13.77
N GLU A 23 -3.06 -8.29 -13.33
CA GLU A 23 -3.97 -9.43 -13.42
C GLU A 23 -4.80 -9.60 -12.15
N GLY A 24 -6.12 -9.77 -12.33
CA GLY A 24 -7.06 -10.15 -11.28
C GLY A 24 -7.71 -8.99 -10.52
N GLU A 25 -8.45 -9.35 -9.48
CA GLU A 25 -9.15 -8.38 -8.63
C GLU A 25 -8.19 -7.69 -7.65
N PRO A 26 -8.46 -6.42 -7.26
CA PRO A 26 -7.71 -5.76 -6.22
C PRO A 26 -7.76 -6.55 -4.92
N LEU A 27 -6.63 -6.61 -4.21
CA LEU A 27 -6.55 -7.28 -2.91
C LEU A 27 -7.37 -6.52 -1.87
N VAL A 28 -7.33 -5.19 -1.94
CA VAL A 28 -8.05 -4.28 -1.05
C VAL A 28 -8.49 -3.06 -1.85
N ARG A 29 -9.66 -2.51 -1.49
CA ARG A 29 -10.16 -1.23 -1.97
C ARG A 29 -10.56 -0.36 -0.79
N ILE A 30 -10.08 0.88 -0.79
CA ILE A 30 -10.41 1.91 0.21
C ILE A 30 -11.30 2.92 -0.50
N VAL A 31 -12.55 3.00 -0.06
CA VAL A 31 -13.55 3.93 -0.60
C VAL A 31 -13.69 5.09 0.36
N PHE A 32 -13.32 6.28 -0.10
CA PHE A 32 -13.55 7.49 0.67
C PHE A 32 -14.96 8.01 0.37
N SER A 33 -15.69 8.41 1.42
CA SER A 33 -16.95 9.12 1.24
C SER A 33 -16.72 10.45 0.50
N GLY A 34 -17.77 11.01 -0.09
CA GLY A 34 -17.70 12.32 -0.74
C GLY A 34 -17.18 13.41 0.22
N ASP A 35 -17.67 13.41 1.45
CA ASP A 35 -17.23 14.36 2.49
C ASP A 35 -15.74 14.18 2.85
N ALA A 36 -15.25 12.95 2.90
CA ALA A 36 -13.85 12.68 3.19
C ALA A 36 -12.94 13.13 2.03
N LYS A 37 -13.35 12.92 0.77
CA LYS A 37 -12.63 13.43 -0.41
C LYS A 37 -12.59 14.95 -0.43
N ALA A 38 -13.69 15.60 -0.06
CA ALA A 38 -13.76 17.06 0.04
C ALA A 38 -12.90 17.61 1.20
N SER A 39 -12.78 16.85 2.30
CA SER A 39 -11.98 17.24 3.46
C SER A 39 -10.48 16.99 3.27
N PHE A 40 -10.12 15.99 2.45
CA PHE A 40 -8.74 15.54 2.22
C PHE A 40 -8.41 15.41 0.71
N PRO A 41 -8.61 16.46 -0.10
CA PRO A 41 -8.50 16.37 -1.56
C PRO A 41 -7.10 15.99 -2.02
N GLU A 42 -6.06 16.38 -1.29
CA GLU A 42 -4.66 16.07 -1.61
C GLU A 42 -4.09 14.95 -0.72
N GLN A 43 -4.67 14.75 0.48
CA GLN A 43 -4.12 13.85 1.50
C GLN A 43 -4.74 12.45 1.48
N HIS A 44 -5.85 12.22 0.76
CA HIS A 44 -6.52 10.92 0.74
C HIS A 44 -5.59 9.77 0.29
N MET A 45 -4.67 10.03 -0.63
CA MET A 45 -3.65 9.06 -1.05
C MET A 45 -2.65 8.74 0.05
N GLU A 46 -2.17 9.74 0.80
CA GLU A 46 -1.26 9.54 1.94
C GLU A 46 -1.95 8.75 3.06
N ILE A 47 -3.22 9.07 3.33
CA ILE A 47 -4.05 8.35 4.31
C ILE A 47 -4.20 6.88 3.89
N ALA A 48 -4.54 6.63 2.63
CA ALA A 48 -4.70 5.27 2.12
C ALA A 48 -3.39 4.47 2.19
N ARG A 49 -2.25 5.09 1.88
CA ARG A 49 -0.92 4.47 2.01
C ARG A 49 -0.64 4.07 3.45
N ALA A 50 -0.86 4.96 4.41
CA ALA A 50 -0.67 4.66 5.82
C ALA A 50 -1.58 3.52 6.31
N MET A 51 -2.83 3.47 5.85
CA MET A 51 -3.77 2.38 6.17
C MET A 51 -3.27 1.03 5.62
N ILE A 52 -2.76 1.01 4.39
CA ILE A 52 -2.21 -0.21 3.76
C ILE A 52 -0.96 -0.67 4.51
N GLU A 53 -0.04 0.23 4.84
CA GLU A 53 1.17 -0.09 5.62
C GLU A 53 0.83 -0.70 6.99
N ALA A 54 -0.16 -0.14 7.69
CA ALA A 54 -0.65 -0.70 8.94
C ALA A 54 -1.26 -2.09 8.75
N GLY A 55 -2.00 -2.31 7.67
CA GLY A 55 -2.55 -3.61 7.30
C GLY A 55 -1.47 -4.67 7.05
N VAL A 56 -0.44 -4.32 6.28
CA VAL A 56 0.70 -5.22 6.00
C VAL A 56 1.42 -5.61 7.29
N ARG A 57 1.69 -4.64 8.17
CA ARG A 57 2.29 -4.92 9.49
C ARG A 57 1.44 -5.90 10.28
N LYS A 58 0.12 -5.70 10.28
CA LYS A 58 -0.81 -6.58 11.00
C LYS A 58 -0.84 -8.00 10.43
N VAL A 59 -0.75 -8.16 9.11
CA VAL A 59 -0.65 -9.48 8.47
C VAL A 59 0.63 -10.21 8.91
N GLY A 60 1.75 -9.49 9.06
CA GLY A 60 2.98 -10.03 9.63
C GLY A 60 2.75 -10.61 11.03
N GLU A 61 2.23 -9.78 11.95
CA GLU A 61 1.89 -10.18 13.32
C GLU A 61 1.00 -11.43 13.38
N LEU A 62 -0.03 -11.49 12.54
CA LEU A 62 -1.01 -12.60 12.52
C LEU A 62 -0.43 -13.89 11.93
N SER A 63 0.51 -13.79 10.98
CA SER A 63 1.11 -14.97 10.32
C SER A 63 2.19 -15.64 11.18
N GLY A 64 2.49 -15.11 12.37
CA GLY A 64 3.63 -15.53 13.18
C GLY A 64 4.98 -15.18 12.56
N VAL A 65 4.98 -14.41 11.48
CA VAL A 65 6.17 -13.83 10.87
C VAL A 65 6.43 -12.51 11.59
N HIS A 66 7.40 -12.51 12.49
CA HIS A 66 7.90 -11.28 13.10
C HIS A 66 8.54 -10.43 11.98
N VAL A 67 7.81 -9.44 11.46
CA VAL A 67 8.39 -8.41 10.59
C VAL A 67 9.13 -7.45 11.53
N GLU A 68 10.36 -7.79 11.90
CA GLU A 68 11.16 -7.03 12.86
C GLU A 68 11.69 -5.71 12.30
N ASP A 69 11.68 -5.51 10.97
CA ASP A 69 12.29 -4.32 10.37
C ASP A 69 11.54 -3.82 9.12
N VAL A 70 10.78 -2.74 9.30
CA VAL A 70 10.28 -1.89 8.20
C VAL A 70 11.36 -0.89 7.76
N SER A 71 12.53 -0.88 8.42
CA SER A 71 13.70 -0.04 8.11
C SER A 71 14.40 -0.48 6.81
N ALA A 72 14.31 -1.76 6.44
CA ALA A 72 15.03 -2.34 5.31
C ALA A 72 14.51 -1.93 3.91
N ILE A 73 13.35 -1.27 3.81
CA ILE A 73 12.90 -0.69 2.53
C ILE A 73 13.74 0.55 2.13
N ALA A 74 14.49 1.16 3.06
CA ALA A 74 15.40 2.27 2.77
C ALA A 74 16.81 1.82 2.33
N GLU A 75 17.21 0.56 2.54
CA GLU A 75 18.58 0.08 2.26
C GLU A 75 18.77 -0.57 0.88
N LEU A 76 17.72 -0.64 0.04
CA LEU A 76 17.86 -1.23 -1.30
C LEU A 76 18.53 -0.28 -2.32
N GLU A 77 18.71 1.01 -2.01
CA GLU A 77 19.31 1.99 -2.95
C GLU A 77 20.85 2.06 -2.90
N SER A 78 21.55 1.46 -1.92
CA SER A 78 23.02 1.62 -1.79
C SER A 78 23.86 0.45 -2.31
N ARG A 79 23.25 -0.64 -2.81
CA ARG A 79 23.99 -1.85 -3.24
C ARG A 79 24.23 -1.98 -4.75
N ILE A 80 23.97 -0.94 -5.53
CA ILE A 80 24.40 -0.87 -6.94
C ILE A 80 25.37 0.29 -7.09
N LEU A 81 26.64 0.04 -6.79
CA LEU A 81 27.82 0.66 -7.39
C LEU A 81 29.02 -0.23 -7.00
N HIS A 82 29.27 -1.25 -7.83
CA HIS A 82 30.62 -1.79 -8.04
C HIS A 82 31.25 -1.00 -9.18
#